data_AF-A0A4U9HGI9-F1
#
_entry.id   AF-A0A4U9HGI9-F1
#
_cell.length_a   1.000
_cell.length_b   1.000
_cell.length_c   1.000
_cell.angle_alpha   90.00
_cell.angle_beta   90.00
_cell.angle_gamma   90.00
#
_symmetry.space_group_name_H-M   'P 1'
#
loop_
_entity.id
_entity.type
_entity.pdbx_description
1 polymer ?
#
loop_
_entity_poly.entity_id
_entity_poly.type
_entity_poly.pdbx_seq_one_letter_code
_entity_poly.pdbx_strand_id
1 'polypeptide(L)'
;MSKPNPILAGSTQSIEAYQQAIAQSSEAVAQWLQQPEMYQGKTVAELRERIQLDFNPQGLGNQAAIERAVEYFLQDSLAVHHPQCVAHLHCPSLVVSQAAEVLINATNQSMDSWDQSRLPPSSR
;
A
#
# COMPACT_ATOMS: atom_id res chain seq x y z
N MET A 1 24.43 -12.17 -4.70
CA MET A 1 23.87 -12.30 -3.35
C MET A 1 22.75 -11.26 -3.24
N SER A 2 21.49 -11.69 -3.20
CA SER A 2 20.36 -10.77 -3.08
C SER A 2 20.55 -9.92 -1.82
N LYS A 3 20.48 -8.60 -1.95
CA LYS A 3 20.50 -7.72 -0.77
C LYS A 3 19.31 -8.15 0.11
N PRO A 4 19.52 -8.43 1.41
CA PRO A 4 18.41 -8.79 2.29
C PRO A 4 17.40 -7.64 2.27
N ASN A 5 16.14 -7.94 1.92
CA ASN A 5 15.06 -6.98 2.12
C ASN A 5 14.96 -6.76 3.64
N PRO A 6 15.22 -5.55 4.13
CA PRO A 6 15.31 -5.33 5.57
C PRO A 6 13.92 -5.52 6.19
N ILE A 7 13.86 -6.32 7.25
CA ILE A 7 12.72 -6.31 8.18
C ILE A 7 12.68 -4.92 8.83
N LEU A 8 11.48 -4.37 9.04
CA LEU A 8 11.30 -3.09 9.73
C LEU A 8 11.94 -3.16 11.12
N ALA A 9 13.00 -2.39 11.32
CA ALA A 9 13.86 -2.43 12.50
C ALA A 9 14.53 -1.08 12.73
N GLY A 10 15.11 -0.87 13.92
CA GLY A 10 15.78 0.38 14.27
C GLY A 10 17.14 0.63 13.61
N SER A 11 17.58 -0.23 12.67
CA SER A 11 18.83 -0.02 11.95
C SER A 11 18.67 1.06 10.88
N THR A 12 19.73 1.82 10.63
CA THR A 12 19.74 2.89 9.61
C THR A 12 19.29 2.36 8.24
N GLN A 13 19.81 1.22 7.81
CA GLN A 13 19.45 0.59 6.55
C GLN A 13 17.95 0.24 6.46
N SER A 14 17.35 -0.24 7.55
CA SER A 14 15.92 -0.59 7.58
C SER A 14 15.03 0.66 7.54
N ILE A 15 15.39 1.68 8.32
CA ILE A 15 14.70 2.97 8.34
C ILE A 15 14.74 3.62 6.95
N GLU A 16 15.91 3.65 6.31
CA GLU A 16 16.07 4.20 4.95
C GLU A 16 15.22 3.43 3.92
N ALA A 17 15.24 2.10 3.96
CA ALA A 17 14.45 1.28 3.06
C ALA A 17 12.94 1.47 3.27
N TYR A 18 12.49 1.61 4.52
CA TYR A 18 11.10 1.94 4.84
C TYR A 18 10.69 3.31 4.29
N GLN A 19 11.50 4.34 4.53
CA GLN A 19 11.23 5.69 4.03
C GLN A 19 11.17 5.74 2.51
N GLN A 20 12.09 5.05 1.83
CA GLN A 20 12.10 4.95 0.37
C GLN A 20 10.83 4.27 -0.17
N ALA A 21 10.43 3.14 0.43
CA ALA A 21 9.25 2.40 0.01
C ALA A 21 7.95 3.21 0.21
N ILE A 22 7.80 3.87 1.37
CA ILE A 22 6.65 4.73 1.66
C ILE A 22 6.63 5.95 0.73
N ALA A 23 7.77 6.59 0.48
CA ALA A 23 7.86 7.74 -0.43
C ALA A 23 7.46 7.35 -1.86
N GLN A 24 7.99 6.25 -2.39
CA GLN A 24 7.65 5.74 -3.72
C GLN A 24 6.15 5.43 -3.82
N SER A 25 5.59 4.79 -2.80
CA SER A 25 4.17 4.42 -2.77
C SER A 25 3.27 5.66 -2.70
N SER A 26 3.64 6.66 -1.89
CA SER A 26 2.93 7.93 -1.76
C SER A 26 2.95 8.71 -3.07
N GLU A 27 4.08 8.73 -3.79
CA GLU A 27 4.19 9.39 -5.09
C GLU A 27 3.30 8.71 -6.13
N ALA A 28 3.31 7.38 -6.17
CA ALA A 28 2.44 6.63 -7.08
C ALA A 28 0.94 6.85 -6.81
N VAL A 29 0.54 6.92 -5.53
CA VAL A 29 -0.83 7.27 -5.15
C VAL A 29 -1.18 8.70 -5.57
N ALA A 30 -0.27 9.67 -5.36
CA ALA A 30 -0.50 11.04 -5.79
C ALA A 30 -0.69 11.18 -7.31
N GLN A 31 0.08 10.40 -8.10
CA GLN A 31 -0.09 10.34 -9.55
C GLN A 31 -1.42 9.67 -9.93
N TRP A 32 -1.80 8.58 -9.26
CA TRP A 32 -3.07 7.91 -9.49
C TRP A 32 -4.28 8.79 -9.19
N LEU A 33 -4.25 9.58 -8.11
CA LEU A 33 -5.31 10.52 -7.76
C LEU A 33 -5.55 11.62 -8.81
N GLN A 34 -4.59 11.85 -9.72
CA GLN A 34 -4.73 12.80 -10.82
C GLN A 34 -5.38 12.18 -12.07
N GLN A 35 -5.61 10.86 -12.08
CA GLN A 35 -6.23 10.19 -13.22
C GLN A 35 -7.69 10.63 -13.35
N PRO A 36 -8.12 11.07 -14.55
CA PRO A 36 -9.48 11.57 -14.74
C PRO A 36 -10.50 10.42 -14.85
N GLU A 37 -10.10 9.21 -15.20
CA GLU A 37 -11.02 8.09 -15.38
C GLU A 37 -11.40 7.43 -14.05
N MET A 38 -12.70 7.16 -13.88
CA MET A 38 -13.21 6.38 -12.73
C MET A 38 -12.75 4.91 -12.77
N TYR A 39 -12.66 4.34 -13.97
CA TYR A 39 -12.25 2.96 -14.23
C TYR A 39 -11.81 2.84 -15.68
N GLN A 40 -10.75 2.06 -15.94
CA GLN A 40 -10.18 1.89 -17.28
C GLN A 40 -11.00 0.98 -18.21
N GLY A 41 -12.11 0.41 -17.73
CA GLY A 41 -13.07 -0.34 -18.56
C GLY A 41 -12.63 -1.76 -18.92
N LYS A 42 -11.49 -2.24 -18.43
CA LYS A 42 -10.97 -3.57 -18.73
C LYS A 42 -11.89 -4.68 -18.21
N THR A 43 -11.96 -5.77 -18.95
CA THR A 43 -12.68 -6.98 -18.54
C THR A 43 -11.83 -7.81 -17.57
N VAL A 44 -12.49 -8.70 -16.82
CA VAL A 44 -11.81 -9.66 -15.93
C VAL A 44 -10.84 -10.57 -16.71
N ALA A 45 -11.17 -10.91 -17.95
CA ALA A 45 -10.31 -11.74 -18.80
C ALA A 45 -9.00 -11.01 -19.13
N GLU A 46 -9.07 -9.76 -19.59
CA GLU A 46 -7.90 -8.94 -19.90
C GLU A 46 -7.02 -8.69 -18.67
N LEU A 47 -7.63 -8.44 -17.50
CA LEU A 47 -6.89 -8.27 -16.25
C LEU A 47 -6.20 -9.58 -15.85
N ARG A 48 -6.87 -10.72 -15.96
CA ARG A 48 -6.31 -12.03 -15.61
C ARG A 48 -5.12 -12.40 -16.49
N GLU A 49 -5.21 -12.16 -17.79
CA GLU A 49 -4.11 -12.48 -18.72
C GLU A 49 -2.85 -11.65 -18.45
N ARG A 50 -3.03 -10.41 -17.99
CA ARG A 50 -1.92 -9.50 -17.65
C ARG A 50 -1.22 -9.87 -16.36
N ILE A 51 -1.90 -10.47 -15.38
CA ILE A 51 -1.31 -10.83 -14.08
C ILE A 51 -0.45 -12.09 -14.26
N GLN A 52 0.84 -11.88 -14.51
CA GLN A 52 1.85 -12.93 -14.52
C GLN A 52 2.81 -12.70 -13.36
N LEU A 53 2.74 -13.60 -12.38
CA LEU A 53 3.56 -13.57 -11.17
C LEU A 53 4.62 -14.66 -11.28
N ASP A 54 5.88 -14.24 -11.32
CA ASP A 54 7.03 -15.12 -11.24
C ASP A 54 7.65 -15.03 -9.85
N PHE A 55 7.51 -16.12 -9.08
CA PHE A 55 8.04 -16.19 -7.73
C PHE A 55 9.36 -16.93 -7.75
N ASN A 56 10.43 -16.21 -7.45
CA ASN A 56 11.78 -16.78 -7.34
C ASN A 56 12.41 -16.45 -5.96
N PRO A 57 13.41 -17.24 -5.52
CA PRO A 57 14.05 -17.03 -4.23
C PRO A 57 14.78 -15.68 -4.09
N GLN A 58 15.12 -15.03 -5.19
CA GLN A 58 15.82 -13.74 -5.17
C GLN A 58 14.88 -12.58 -4.89
N GLY A 59 13.58 -12.75 -5.17
CA GLY A 59 12.57 -11.71 -5.10
C GLY A 59 12.76 -10.63 -6.17
N LEU A 60 11.77 -9.74 -6.27
CA LEU A 60 11.77 -8.64 -7.23
C LEU A 60 12.47 -7.37 -6.69
N GLY A 61 12.63 -7.28 -5.37
CA GLY A 61 13.07 -6.07 -4.67
C GLY A 61 11.95 -5.04 -4.50
N ASN A 62 12.06 -4.17 -3.49
CA ASN A 62 10.98 -3.26 -3.09
C ASN A 62 10.51 -2.35 -4.24
N GLN A 63 11.45 -1.72 -4.95
CA GLN A 63 11.13 -0.75 -5.98
C GLN A 63 10.32 -1.35 -7.13
N ALA A 64 10.83 -2.42 -7.73
CA ALA A 64 10.15 -3.09 -8.83
C ALA A 64 8.85 -3.78 -8.37
N ALA A 65 8.78 -4.26 -7.12
CA ALA A 65 7.54 -4.80 -6.56
C ALA A 65 6.45 -3.72 -6.40
N ILE A 66 6.80 -2.52 -5.92
CA ILE A 66 5.86 -1.40 -5.81
C ILE A 66 5.41 -0.94 -7.20
N GLU A 67 6.32 -0.79 -8.15
CA GLU A 67 5.98 -0.44 -9.55
C GLU A 67 5.01 -1.46 -10.17
N ARG A 68 5.28 -2.76 -9.96
CA ARG A 68 4.39 -3.84 -10.41
C ARG A 68 3.01 -3.78 -9.76
N ALA A 69 2.95 -3.48 -8.46
CA ALA A 69 1.68 -3.29 -7.75
C ALA A 69 0.92 -2.09 -8.30
N VAL A 70 1.59 -0.99 -8.61
CA VAL A 70 0.95 0.19 -9.23
C VAL A 70 0.39 -0.16 -10.62
N GLU A 71 1.17 -0.85 -11.45
CA GLU A 71 0.78 -1.25 -12.81
C GLU A 71 -0.43 -2.20 -12.82
N TYR A 72 -0.42 -3.20 -11.94
CA TYR A 72 -1.42 -4.28 -11.94
C TYR A 72 -2.64 -4.01 -11.11
N PHE A 73 -2.48 -3.30 -10.01
CA PHE A 73 -3.55 -3.06 -9.06
C PHE A 73 -4.05 -1.62 -9.16
N LEU A 74 -3.18 -0.63 -8.96
CA LEU A 74 -3.63 0.74 -8.78
C LEU A 74 -4.25 1.35 -10.04
N GLN A 75 -3.62 1.16 -11.21
CA GLN A 75 -4.09 1.72 -12.49
C GLN A 75 -5.47 1.21 -12.92
N ASP A 76 -5.80 -0.04 -12.59
CA ASP A 76 -7.07 -0.66 -12.98
C ASP A 76 -8.07 -0.74 -11.81
N SER A 77 -7.76 -0.10 -10.67
CA SER A 77 -8.69 -0.02 -9.55
C SER A 77 -9.79 0.99 -9.79
N LEU A 78 -10.98 0.72 -9.26
CA LEU A 78 -12.09 1.67 -9.25
C LEU A 78 -11.74 2.87 -8.37
N ALA A 79 -11.76 4.07 -8.95
CA ALA A 79 -11.49 5.33 -8.26
C ALA A 79 -12.73 5.77 -7.46
N VAL A 80 -12.84 5.33 -6.20
CA VAL A 80 -13.98 5.67 -5.33
C VAL A 80 -14.10 7.14 -4.98
N HIS A 81 -13.01 7.89 -5.11
CA HIS A 81 -12.97 9.34 -4.94
C HIS A 81 -13.51 10.09 -6.17
N HIS A 82 -13.74 9.40 -7.30
CA HIS A 82 -14.27 10.01 -8.51
C HIS A 82 -15.75 10.38 -8.31
N PRO A 83 -16.20 11.60 -8.69
CA PRO A 83 -17.58 12.06 -8.42
C PRO A 83 -18.70 11.20 -9.02
N GLN A 84 -18.39 10.44 -10.08
CA GLN A 84 -19.35 9.53 -10.73
C GLN A 84 -19.43 8.14 -10.07
N CYS A 85 -18.58 7.85 -9.08
CA CYS A 85 -18.59 6.58 -8.36
C CYS A 85 -19.69 6.57 -7.27
N VAL A 86 -20.94 6.36 -7.67
CA VAL A 86 -22.13 6.51 -6.80
C VAL A 86 -22.97 5.24 -6.67
N ALA A 87 -22.42 4.08 -7.01
CA ALA A 87 -23.20 2.83 -7.08
C ALA A 87 -23.49 2.20 -5.72
N HIS A 88 -22.55 2.28 -4.78
CA HIS A 88 -22.58 1.52 -3.53
C HIS A 88 -22.15 2.38 -2.33
N LEU A 89 -22.37 1.85 -1.12
CA LEU A 89 -21.87 2.43 0.14
C LEU A 89 -20.35 2.21 0.30
N HIS A 90 -19.59 2.57 -0.73
CA HIS A 90 -18.14 2.56 -0.74
C HIS A 90 -17.67 4.02 -0.71
N CYS A 91 -17.40 4.53 0.50
CA CYS A 91 -17.02 5.92 0.67
C CYS A 91 -15.56 6.18 0.25
N PRO A 92 -15.26 7.39 -0.24
CA PRO A 92 -13.88 7.87 -0.32
C PRO A 92 -13.23 7.88 1.07
N SER A 93 -11.96 7.50 1.15
CA SER A 93 -11.22 7.53 2.41
C SER A 93 -10.76 8.96 2.77
N LEU A 94 -10.69 9.25 4.06
CA LEU A 94 -10.13 10.51 4.55
C LEU A 94 -8.60 10.46 4.52
N VAL A 95 -7.95 11.60 4.21
CA VAL A 95 -6.47 11.71 4.23
C VAL A 95 -5.88 11.30 5.59
N VAL A 96 -6.53 11.72 6.70
CA VAL A 96 -6.08 11.34 8.05
C VAL A 96 -6.22 9.84 8.32
N SER A 97 -7.20 9.18 7.71
CA SER A 97 -7.36 7.72 7.81
C SER A 97 -6.22 7.00 7.09
N GLN A 98 -5.76 7.51 5.93
CA GLN A 98 -4.59 6.96 5.24
C GLN A 98 -3.30 7.11 6.09
N ALA A 99 -3.13 8.25 6.76
CA ALA A 99 -2.01 8.44 7.69
C ALA A 99 -2.08 7.49 8.89
N ALA A 100 -3.28 7.22 9.41
CA ALA A 100 -3.47 6.26 10.50
C ALA A 100 -3.05 4.83 10.09
N GLU A 101 -3.36 4.40 8.87
CA GLU A 101 -2.96 3.08 8.35
C GLU A 101 -1.43 2.88 8.33
N VAL A 102 -0.66 3.95 8.03
CA VAL A 102 0.81 3.88 8.10
C VAL A 102 1.28 3.58 9.52
N LEU A 103 0.65 4.20 10.54
CA LEU A 103 0.99 3.98 11.95
C LEU A 103 0.52 2.61 12.45
N ILE A 104 -0.67 2.18 12.04
CA ILE A 104 -1.23 0.86 12.42
C ILE A 104 -0.35 -0.25 11.85
N ASN A 105 0.02 -0.17 10.56
CA ASN A 105 0.86 -1.16 9.92
C ASN A 105 2.28 -1.19 10.50
N ALA A 106 2.87 -0.01 10.76
CA ALA A 106 4.20 0.07 11.35
C ALA A 106 4.28 -0.50 12.77
N THR A 107 3.22 -0.35 13.57
CA THR A 107 3.19 -0.89 14.94
C THR A 107 2.73 -2.35 15.00
N ASN A 108 1.95 -2.81 14.01
CA ASN A 108 1.45 -4.17 13.87
C ASN A 108 0.88 -4.73 15.20
N GLN A 109 0.13 -3.91 15.93
CA GLN A 109 -0.45 -4.29 17.21
C GLN A 109 -1.55 -5.33 17.01
N SER A 110 -1.58 -6.34 17.87
CA SER A 110 -2.66 -7.31 17.92
C SER A 110 -3.66 -6.95 19.01
N MET A 111 -4.92 -6.81 18.62
CA MET A 111 -6.00 -6.30 19.49
C MET A 111 -6.70 -7.40 20.29
N ASP A 112 -6.24 -8.65 20.19
CA ASP A 112 -6.80 -9.83 20.88
C ASP A 112 -6.43 -9.87 22.37
N SER A 113 -5.28 -9.32 22.74
CA SER A 113 -4.84 -9.27 24.12
C SER A 113 -4.18 -7.95 24.49
N TRP A 114 -4.31 -7.58 25.76
CA TRP A 114 -3.80 -6.31 26.27
C TRP A 114 -2.28 -6.20 26.15
N ASP A 115 -1.54 -7.29 26.31
CA ASP A 115 -0.09 -7.32 26.19
C ASP A 115 0.45 -7.17 24.77
N GLN A 116 -0.38 -7.36 23.75
CA GLN A 116 -0.04 -7.16 22.34
C GLN A 116 -0.50 -5.80 21.78
N SER A 117 -1.23 -5.00 22.57
CA SER A 117 -1.80 -3.69 22.18
C SER A 117 -1.65 -2.61 23.26
N ARG A 118 -0.60 -2.71 24.09
CA ARG A 118 -0.38 -1.78 25.20
C ARG A 118 -0.23 -0.34 24.69
N LEU A 119 -1.05 0.55 25.23
CA LEU A 119 -0.84 1.98 25.11
C LEU A 119 0.14 2.45 26.20
N PRO A 120 0.96 3.49 25.95
CA PRO A 120 1.78 4.07 27.00
C PRO A 120 0.89 4.50 28.17
N PRO A 121 1.34 4.32 29.42
CA PRO A 121 0.55 4.70 30.58
C PRO A 121 0.17 6.18 30.46
N SER A 122 -1.12 6.49 30.58
CA SER A 122 -1.56 7.87 30.59
C SER A 122 -0.92 8.56 31.79
N SER A 123 -0.12 9.58 31.56
CA SER A 123 0.33 10.49 32.61
C SER A 123 -0.88 11.27 33.12
N ARG A 124 -1.63 10.67 34.04
CA ARG A 124 -2.51 11.36 34.99
C ARG A 124 -1.90 11.23 36.36
#